data_AF-A0A7W5G6L1-F1
#
_entry.id   AF-A0A7W5G6L1-F1
#
_cell.length_a   1.000
_cell.length_b   1.000
_cell.length_c   1.000
_cell.angle_alpha   90.00
_cell.angle_beta   90.00
_cell.angle_gamma   90.00
#
_symmetry.space_group_name_H-M   'P 1'
#
loop_
_entity.id
_entity.type
_entity.pdbx_description
1 polymer ?
#
loop_
_entity_poly.entity_id
_entity_poly.type
_entity_poly.pdbx_seq_one_letter_code
_entity_poly.pdbx_strand_id
1 'polypeptide(L)'
;MNVQIMQKRMPSAQGGFTLIELLIVVAIIGILAAIAIPQYQNYVDRSADAACKAEARSFGTAVAAERASDEADPTLAEVFGDDYADECGVGVSGDDSNLIDYDSGTGTDDASGTIRVGS
;
A
#
# COMPACT_ATOMS: atom_id res chain seq x y z
N MET A 1 20.31 -75.67 -21.74
CA MET A 1 19.92 -74.43 -22.45
C MET A 1 19.61 -73.36 -21.43
N ASN A 2 20.41 -72.28 -21.36
CA ASN A 2 20.08 -71.09 -20.56
C ASN A 2 19.99 -69.91 -21.53
N VAL A 3 18.77 -69.44 -21.80
CA VAL A 3 18.52 -68.27 -22.66
C VAL A 3 18.46 -67.04 -21.76
N GLN A 4 19.41 -66.12 -21.94
CA GLN A 4 19.41 -64.80 -21.31
C GLN A 4 18.66 -63.82 -22.22
N ILE A 5 17.59 -63.22 -21.70
CA ILE A 5 16.75 -62.27 -22.43
C ILE A 5 17.45 -60.90 -22.42
N MET A 6 17.83 -60.41 -23.60
CA MET A 6 18.50 -59.12 -23.77
C MET A 6 17.46 -58.00 -23.69
N GLN A 7 17.28 -57.45 -22.49
CA GLN A 7 16.33 -56.37 -22.21
C GLN A 7 16.88 -55.04 -22.78
N LYS A 8 16.35 -54.62 -23.93
CA LYS A 8 16.71 -53.36 -24.59
C LYS A 8 16.26 -52.17 -23.72
N ARG A 9 17.20 -51.54 -23.02
CA ARG A 9 16.96 -50.26 -22.33
C ARG A 9 16.78 -49.15 -23.38
N MET A 10 15.63 -48.48 -23.36
CA MET A 10 15.46 -47.22 -24.09
C MET A 10 16.21 -46.10 -23.35
N PRO A 11 16.97 -45.24 -24.04
CA PRO A 11 17.57 -44.07 -23.42
C PRO A 11 16.48 -43.08 -23.04
N SER A 12 16.48 -42.62 -21.79
CA SER A 12 15.67 -41.48 -21.36
C SER A 12 16.17 -40.23 -22.07
N ALA A 13 15.31 -39.59 -22.85
CA ALA A 13 15.62 -38.29 -23.46
C ALA A 13 15.74 -37.25 -22.35
N GLN A 14 16.96 -36.91 -21.96
CA GLN A 14 17.22 -35.79 -21.06
C GLN A 14 16.96 -34.49 -21.84
N GLY A 15 15.74 -33.96 -21.74
CA GLY A 15 15.36 -32.67 -22.30
C GLY A 15 15.87 -31.54 -21.41
N GLY A 16 16.91 -30.81 -21.85
CA GLY A 16 17.34 -29.57 -21.21
C GLY A 16 16.58 -28.37 -21.76
N PHE A 17 16.33 -27.36 -20.92
CA PHE A 17 15.83 -26.05 -21.36
C PHE A 17 16.84 -25.39 -22.29
N THR A 18 16.37 -24.79 -23.37
CA THR A 18 17.23 -24.05 -24.29
C THR A 18 17.49 -22.64 -23.75
N LEU A 19 18.68 -22.07 -24.03
CA LEU A 19 18.98 -20.68 -23.66
C LEU A 19 18.04 -19.68 -24.36
N ILE A 20 17.58 -20.03 -25.56
CA ILE A 20 16.65 -19.19 -26.32
C ILE A 20 15.25 -19.16 -25.68
N GLU A 21 14.76 -20.28 -25.12
CA GLU A 21 13.52 -20.29 -24.36
C GLU A 21 13.59 -19.36 -23.15
N LEU A 22 14.69 -19.42 -22.40
CA LEU A 22 14.88 -18.52 -21.25
C LEU A 22 14.98 -17.05 -21.66
N LEU A 23 15.63 -16.76 -22.80
CA LEU A 23 15.78 -15.39 -23.29
C LEU A 23 14.43 -14.76 -23.67
N ILE A 24 13.53 -15.53 -24.29
CA ILE A 24 12.19 -15.04 -24.63
C ILE A 24 11.36 -14.79 -23.38
N VAL A 25 11.47 -15.64 -22.36
CA VAL A 25 10.73 -15.47 -21.09
C VAL A 25 11.15 -14.18 -20.38
N VAL A 26 12.46 -13.92 -20.25
CA VAL A 26 12.92 -12.68 -19.60
C VAL A 26 12.57 -11.44 -20.42
N ALA A 27 12.53 -11.53 -21.74
CA ALA A 27 12.08 -10.43 -22.60
C ALA A 27 10.61 -10.07 -22.36
N ILE A 28 9.74 -11.08 -22.23
CA ILE A 28 8.31 -10.86 -21.93
C ILE A 28 8.12 -10.29 -20.53
N ILE A 29 8.79 -10.86 -19.51
CA ILE A 29 8.72 -10.37 -18.13
C ILE A 29 9.23 -8.91 -18.05
N GLY A 30 10.28 -8.57 -18.79
CA GLY A 30 10.80 -7.21 -18.86
C GLY A 30 9.77 -6.19 -19.36
N ILE A 31 9.01 -6.54 -20.41
CA ILE A 31 7.94 -5.68 -20.95
C ILE A 31 6.82 -5.52 -19.93
N LEU A 32 6.38 -6.62 -19.29
CA LEU A 32 5.33 -6.58 -18.27
C LEU A 32 5.74 -5.74 -17.06
N ALA A 33 6.97 -5.92 -16.56
CA ALA A 33 7.48 -5.21 -15.40
C ALA A 33 7.59 -3.70 -15.65
N ALA A 34 7.97 -3.28 -16.87
CA ALA A 34 8.07 -1.87 -17.22
C ALA A 34 6.73 -1.11 -17.08
N ILE A 35 5.60 -1.78 -17.34
CA ILE A 35 4.26 -1.21 -17.18
C ILE A 35 3.74 -1.42 -15.74
N ALA A 36 3.99 -2.60 -15.17
CA ALA A 36 3.44 -2.97 -13.87
C ALA A 36 4.04 -2.18 -12.71
N ILE A 37 5.34 -1.86 -12.73
CA ILE A 37 6.02 -1.15 -11.63
C ILE A 37 5.41 0.24 -11.36
N PRO A 38 5.32 1.16 -12.34
CA PRO A 38 4.75 2.48 -12.08
C PRO A 38 3.27 2.39 -11.72
N GLN A 39 2.52 1.45 -12.30
CA GLN A 39 1.12 1.23 -11.94
C GLN A 39 0.96 0.77 -10.49
N TYR A 40 1.81 -0.17 -10.05
CA TYR A 40 1.78 -0.68 -8.69
C TYR A 40 2.18 0.37 -7.66
N GLN A 41 3.20 1.20 -7.95
CA GLN A 41 3.58 2.33 -7.09
C GLN A 41 2.40 3.28 -6.87
N ASN A 42 1.77 3.76 -7.96
CA ASN A 42 0.58 4.60 -7.88
C ASN A 42 -0.58 3.95 -7.09
N TYR A 43 -0.74 2.63 -7.20
CA TYR A 43 -1.75 1.90 -6.45
C TYR A 43 -1.47 1.90 -4.94
N VAL A 44 -0.22 1.66 -4.55
CA VAL A 44 0.21 1.70 -3.14
C VAL A 44 0.05 3.12 -2.59
N ASP A 45 0.45 4.14 -3.35
CA ASP A 45 0.34 5.54 -2.93
C ASP A 45 -1.12 5.95 -2.69
N ARG A 46 -2.02 5.61 -3.64
CA ARG A 46 -3.46 5.84 -3.49
C ARG A 46 -4.06 5.07 -2.32
N SER A 47 -3.53 3.88 -2.03
CA SER A 47 -3.99 3.07 -0.89
C SER A 47 -3.58 3.71 0.44
N ALA A 48 -2.37 4.29 0.50
CA ALA A 48 -1.89 5.05 1.65
C ALA A 48 -2.72 6.33 1.87
N ASP A 49 -2.95 7.13 0.83
CA ASP A 49 -3.82 8.32 0.91
C ASP A 49 -5.23 7.95 1.41
N ALA A 50 -5.84 6.90 0.85
CA ALA A 50 -7.15 6.45 1.28
C ALA A 50 -7.19 6.01 2.76
N ALA A 51 -6.13 5.38 3.25
CA ALA A 51 -6.00 5.00 4.66
C ALA A 51 -5.89 6.23 5.55
N CYS A 52 -4.99 7.17 5.23
CA CYS A 52 -4.79 8.40 5.99
C CYS A 52 -6.04 9.28 6.01
N LYS A 53 -6.76 9.35 4.90
CA LYS A 53 -8.04 10.03 4.83
C LYS A 53 -9.11 9.40 5.74
N ALA A 54 -9.13 8.07 5.87
CA ALA A 54 -10.05 7.39 6.77
C ALA A 54 -9.70 7.64 8.24
N GLU A 55 -8.40 7.67 8.54
CA GLU A 55 -7.84 7.98 9.85
C GLU A 55 -8.17 9.41 10.28
N ALA A 56 -7.92 10.39 9.42
CA ALA A 56 -8.27 11.79 9.64
C ALA A 56 -9.78 12.00 9.88
N ARG A 57 -10.65 11.21 9.23
CA ARG A 57 -12.09 11.21 9.53
C ARG A 57 -12.39 10.68 10.92
N SER A 58 -11.72 9.59 11.33
CA SER A 58 -11.89 9.03 12.67
C SER A 58 -11.48 10.05 13.72
N PHE A 59 -10.31 10.67 13.56
CA PHE A 59 -9.88 11.76 14.45
C PHE A 59 -10.88 12.92 14.45
N GLY A 60 -11.31 13.36 13.27
CA GLY A 60 -12.30 14.41 13.16
C GLY A 60 -13.61 14.10 13.87
N THR A 61 -14.12 12.86 13.81
CA THR A 61 -15.31 12.47 14.58
C THR A 61 -15.09 12.51 16.09
N ALA A 62 -13.89 12.17 16.56
CA ALA A 62 -13.56 12.27 17.98
C ALA A 62 -13.47 13.73 18.45
N VAL A 63 -12.78 14.59 17.69
CA VAL A 63 -12.72 16.04 17.95
C VAL A 63 -14.12 16.66 17.97
N ALA A 64 -15.01 16.31 17.02
CA ALA A 64 -16.39 16.78 17.03
C ALA A 64 -17.18 16.32 18.26
N ALA A 65 -16.97 15.09 18.72
CA ALA A 65 -17.65 14.55 19.89
C ALA A 65 -17.23 15.30 21.16
N GLU A 66 -15.92 15.52 21.36
CA GLU A 66 -15.38 16.25 22.51
C GLU A 66 -15.80 17.73 22.51
N ARG A 67 -15.80 18.38 21.34
CA ARG A 67 -16.31 19.76 21.23
C ARG A 67 -17.77 19.88 21.60
N ALA A 68 -18.59 18.87 21.31
CA ALA A 68 -20.00 18.86 21.68
C ALA A 68 -20.21 18.72 23.20
N SER A 69 -19.23 18.21 23.94
CA SER A 69 -19.29 18.04 25.40
C SER A 69 -18.54 19.12 26.20
N ASP A 70 -17.40 19.65 25.72
CA ASP A 70 -16.50 20.47 26.55
C ASP A 70 -15.75 21.59 25.78
N GLU A 71 -16.15 21.94 24.55
CA GLU A 71 -15.54 22.97 23.67
C GLU A 71 -14.00 22.90 23.46
N ALA A 72 -13.34 21.81 23.88
CA ALA A 72 -11.90 21.65 23.76
C ALA A 72 -11.48 21.10 22.39
N ASP A 73 -10.25 21.46 21.96
CA ASP A 73 -9.58 20.92 20.77
C ASP A 73 -8.57 19.86 21.20
N PRO A 74 -8.98 18.58 21.34
CA PRO A 74 -8.08 17.54 21.81
C PRO A 74 -7.00 17.27 20.76
N THR A 75 -5.77 17.15 21.22
CA THR A 75 -4.63 16.71 20.41
C THR A 75 -4.80 15.23 20.03
N LEU A 76 -4.11 14.78 18.98
CA LEU A 76 -4.08 13.36 18.61
C LEU A 76 -3.67 12.44 19.78
N ALA A 77 -2.70 12.88 20.57
CA ALA A 77 -2.21 12.15 21.73
C ALA A 77 -3.27 12.02 22.83
N GLU A 78 -4.12 13.04 23.02
CA GLU A 78 -5.23 12.99 23.99
C GLU A 78 -6.36 12.04 23.54
N VAL A 79 -6.57 11.88 22.23
CA VAL A 79 -7.62 10.99 21.69
C VAL A 79 -7.15 9.54 21.56
N PHE A 80 -5.93 9.31 21.08
CA PHE A 80 -5.43 7.97 20.73
C PHE A 80 -4.29 7.45 21.61
N GLY A 81 -3.73 8.30 22.48
CA GLY A 81 -2.61 7.98 23.37
C GLY A 81 -1.24 8.34 22.77
N ASP A 82 -0.23 8.46 23.63
CA ASP A 82 1.15 8.86 23.28
C ASP A 82 1.88 7.84 22.40
N ASP A 83 1.40 6.59 22.33
CA ASP A 83 1.97 5.52 21.49
C ASP A 83 1.42 5.54 20.05
N TYR A 84 0.60 6.54 19.70
CA TYR A 84 0.07 6.68 18.36
C TYR A 84 1.17 7.09 17.38
N ALA A 85 1.60 6.15 16.53
CA ALA A 85 2.47 6.46 15.40
C ALA A 85 1.63 7.13 14.31
N ASP A 86 1.72 8.46 14.21
CA ASP A 86 1.09 9.23 13.16
C ASP A 86 1.88 9.07 11.86
N GLU A 87 1.57 8.00 11.11
CA GLU A 87 2.10 7.78 9.76
C GLU A 87 1.49 8.77 8.75
N CYS A 88 0.38 9.41 9.10
CA CYS A 88 -0.50 10.16 8.22
C CYS A 88 -0.49 11.67 8.46
N GLY A 89 0.42 12.18 9.29
CA GLY A 89 0.57 13.61 9.58
C GLY A 89 -0.73 14.28 10.01
N VAL A 90 -1.63 13.56 10.71
CA VAL A 90 -2.97 14.06 11.01
C VAL A 90 -2.89 15.23 12.00
N GLY A 91 -3.65 16.29 11.76
CA GLY A 91 -3.62 17.46 12.64
C GLY A 91 -4.82 18.37 12.50
N VAL A 92 -5.05 19.23 13.47
CA VAL A 92 -6.03 20.32 13.33
C VAL A 92 -5.39 21.44 12.52
N SER A 93 -6.07 21.90 11.48
CA SER A 93 -5.57 22.97 10.61
C SER A 93 -5.46 24.26 11.40
N GLY A 94 -4.29 24.91 11.32
CA GLY A 94 -3.98 26.10 12.12
C GLY A 94 -4.86 27.31 11.82
N ASP A 95 -5.54 27.34 10.67
CA ASP A 95 -6.40 28.44 10.23
C ASP A 95 -7.90 28.23 10.54
N ASP A 96 -8.35 26.98 10.70
CA ASP A 96 -9.74 26.62 11.00
C ASP A 96 -9.76 25.39 11.91
N SER A 97 -10.22 25.55 13.15
CA SER A 97 -10.33 24.42 14.09
C SER A 97 -11.30 23.33 13.57
N ASN A 98 -12.23 23.67 12.67
CA ASN A 98 -13.10 22.71 12.00
C ASN A 98 -12.47 21.96 10.82
N LEU A 99 -11.19 22.17 10.53
CA LEU A 99 -10.45 21.42 9.51
C LEU A 99 -9.44 20.48 10.16
N ILE A 100 -9.43 19.24 9.68
CA ILE A 100 -8.42 18.24 9.99
C ILE A 100 -7.58 18.04 8.75
N ASP A 101 -6.28 18.31 8.86
CA ASP A 101 -5.30 18.09 7.82
C ASP A 101 -4.75 16.67 7.92
N TYR A 102 -4.39 16.08 6.79
CA TYR A 102 -3.68 14.81 6.72
C TYR A 102 -2.65 14.86 5.58
N ASP A 103 -1.56 14.12 5.73
CA ASP A 103 -0.48 13.93 4.77
C ASP A 103 0.02 12.48 4.80
N SER A 104 -0.26 11.71 3.74
CA SER A 104 0.17 10.33 3.61
C SER A 104 1.67 10.16 3.36
N GLY A 105 2.44 11.25 3.25
CA GLY A 105 3.90 11.22 3.13
C GLY A 105 4.42 10.61 1.82
N THR A 106 3.53 10.30 0.86
CA THR A 106 3.87 9.68 -0.43
C THR A 106 4.50 10.68 -1.41
N GLY A 107 4.41 11.98 -1.13
CA GLY A 107 4.96 13.04 -1.99
C GLY A 107 4.25 13.18 -3.35
N THR A 108 3.07 12.59 -3.50
CA THR A 108 2.19 12.72 -4.67
C THR A 108 1.27 13.94 -4.52
N ASP A 109 0.78 14.51 -5.63
CA ASP A 109 -0.14 15.67 -5.59
C ASP A 109 -1.44 15.41 -4.79
N ASP A 110 -1.83 14.14 -4.68
CA ASP A 110 -2.99 13.67 -3.90
C ASP A 110 -2.62 13.23 -2.47
N ALA A 111 -1.38 13.43 -2.01
CA ALA A 111 -0.88 12.88 -0.73
C ALA A 111 -1.44 13.59 0.51
N SER A 112 -1.93 14.82 0.37
CA SER A 112 -2.40 15.61 1.50
C SER A 112 -3.74 16.27 1.21
N GLY A 113 -4.48 16.53 2.27
CA GLY A 113 -5.79 17.15 2.16
C GLY A 113 -6.37 17.54 3.50
N THR A 114 -7.52 18.19 3.45
CA THR A 114 -8.24 18.65 4.65
C THR A 114 -9.66 18.07 4.68
N ILE A 115 -10.13 17.74 5.87
CA ILE A 115 -11.44 17.17 6.14
C ILE A 115 -12.16 18.10 7.09
N ARG A 116 -13.33 18.59 6.68
CA ARG A 116 -14.20 19.39 7.55
C ARG A 116 -14.87 18.51 8.58
N VAL A 117 -14.79 18.96 9.82
CA VAL A 117 -15.38 18.35 11.01
C VAL A 117 -16.48 19.27 11.50
N GLY A 118 -17.69 18.72 11.56
CA GLY A 118 -18.88 19.52 11.82
C GLY A 118 -19.38 20.25 10.56
N SER A 119 -20.66 20.62 10.61
CA SER A 119 -21.34 21.48 9.64
C SER A 119 -21.73 22.78 10.29
#